data_AF-A0A4P2R4T0-F1
#
_entry.id   AF-A0A4P2R4T0-F1
#
_cell.length_a   1.000
_cell.length_b   1.000
_cell.length_c   1.000
_cell.angle_alpha   90.00
_cell.angle_beta   90.00
_cell.angle_gamma   90.00
#
_symmetry.space_group_name_H-M   'P 1'
#
loop_
_entity.id
_entity.type
_entity.pdbx_description
1 polymer ?
#
loop_
_entity_poly.entity_id
_entity_poly.type
_entity_poly.pdbx_seq_one_letter_code
_entity_poly.pdbx_strand_id
1 'polypeptide(L)'
;MTRWCTGCELGDSIGGRGGDGTVDHGAPGGDGELTPIPNPSGFGLGGQGATSTDDCLNGRTGANGPDGAHGLGARGLGAFGPRGHYLGVNGGDGGDGLPGQGGGGGGGTRAGAMFCGTPRKAGGAGGGSGGSGGCGGRGGHGGGHGGASIGLVILNARVELHGTGITAARGGDGGHGGVFQIGGAPGLGAPGGQGFGGSPFGCSGGDGGKGGNGGHGGGGQGGPSIAVAVVGASLPVVMEAELKAGTGGKGGLGANPSVAGSAGDDGLAIDVAGFPQ
;
A
#
# COMPACT_ATOMS: atom_id res chain seq x y z
N MET A 1 12.67 -18.50 -21.84
CA MET A 1 13.67 -17.85 -20.96
C MET A 1 12.90 -17.02 -19.95
N THR A 2 12.92 -17.38 -18.67
CA THR A 2 12.10 -16.72 -17.63
C THR A 2 12.72 -15.36 -17.30
N ARG A 3 11.95 -14.28 -17.44
CA ARG A 3 12.43 -12.92 -17.19
C ARG A 3 12.23 -12.61 -15.71
N TRP A 4 13.31 -12.65 -14.93
CA TRP A 4 13.32 -12.30 -13.52
C TRP A 4 13.38 -10.77 -13.38
N CYS A 5 12.42 -10.16 -12.70
CA CYS A 5 12.49 -8.75 -12.32
C CYS A 5 12.55 -8.63 -10.79
N THR A 6 13.49 -7.79 -10.35
CA THR A 6 13.69 -7.18 -9.01
C THR A 6 12.67 -7.59 -7.95
N GLY A 7 13.15 -8.33 -6.94
CA GLY A 7 12.32 -8.79 -5.85
C GLY A 7 11.63 -7.64 -5.12
N CYS A 8 10.31 -7.70 -5.06
CA CYS A 8 9.51 -6.82 -4.23
C CYS A 8 9.60 -7.35 -2.79
N GLU A 9 9.60 -6.47 -1.78
CA GLU A 9 9.65 -6.88 -0.37
C GLU A 9 8.45 -7.77 0.05
N LEU A 10 7.38 -7.76 -0.77
CA LEU A 10 6.12 -8.49 -0.56
C LEU A 10 5.95 -9.73 -1.45
N GLY A 11 7.00 -10.18 -2.15
CA GLY A 11 7.01 -11.40 -2.95
C GLY A 11 7.24 -11.18 -4.44
N ASP A 12 7.80 -12.20 -5.10
CA ASP A 12 8.15 -12.15 -6.52
C ASP A 12 6.94 -12.45 -7.39
N SER A 13 6.67 -11.57 -8.36
CA SER A 13 5.67 -11.83 -9.40
C SER A 13 6.35 -12.37 -10.66
N ILE A 14 6.02 -13.61 -11.02
CA ILE A 14 6.67 -14.35 -12.10
C ILE A 14 5.71 -14.47 -13.27
N GLY A 15 6.15 -14.07 -14.46
CA GLY A 15 5.41 -14.28 -15.70
C GLY A 15 5.41 -15.75 -16.11
N GLY A 16 4.28 -16.21 -16.67
CA GLY A 16 4.09 -17.58 -17.11
C GLY A 16 5.04 -17.98 -18.24
N ARG A 17 5.50 -19.24 -18.23
CA ARG A 17 6.34 -19.78 -19.30
C ARG A 17 5.54 -19.89 -20.60
N GLY A 18 6.10 -19.49 -21.73
CA GLY A 18 5.49 -19.76 -23.04
C GLY A 18 5.50 -21.25 -23.38
N GLY A 19 4.47 -21.71 -24.09
CA GLY A 19 4.30 -23.11 -24.47
C GLY A 19 5.27 -23.54 -25.58
N ASP A 20 5.85 -24.73 -25.46
CA ASP A 20 6.74 -25.26 -26.49
C ASP A 20 5.95 -25.69 -27.75
N GLY A 21 6.44 -25.36 -28.95
CA GLY A 21 5.85 -25.80 -30.21
C GLY A 21 6.43 -27.14 -30.65
N THR A 22 5.58 -28.14 -30.94
CA THR A 22 6.02 -29.47 -31.41
C THR A 22 5.58 -29.73 -32.85
N VAL A 23 5.87 -30.92 -33.35
CA VAL A 23 5.51 -31.32 -34.71
C VAL A 23 4.00 -31.47 -34.87
N ASP A 24 3.31 -32.00 -33.86
CA ASP A 24 1.90 -32.39 -33.96
C ASP A 24 0.95 -31.46 -33.18
N HIS A 25 1.44 -30.78 -32.14
CA HIS A 25 0.66 -29.87 -31.31
C HIS A 25 1.55 -28.81 -30.62
N GLY A 26 0.95 -27.71 -30.19
CA GLY A 26 1.57 -26.78 -29.27
C GLY A 26 1.28 -27.13 -27.82
N ALA A 27 2.25 -26.97 -26.93
CA ALA A 27 2.01 -27.03 -25.50
C ALA A 27 1.32 -25.72 -25.03
N PRO A 28 0.49 -25.77 -23.97
CA PRO A 28 -0.06 -24.58 -23.35
C PRO A 28 1.06 -23.76 -22.68
N GLY A 29 0.83 -22.44 -22.58
CA GLY A 29 1.62 -21.60 -21.70
C GLY A 29 1.29 -21.86 -20.23
N GLY A 30 2.24 -21.57 -19.35
CA GLY A 30 2.02 -21.58 -17.90
C GLY A 30 1.33 -20.32 -17.43
N ASP A 31 0.67 -20.40 -16.27
CA ASP A 31 0.08 -19.26 -15.59
C ASP A 31 1.16 -18.36 -14.98
N GLY A 32 0.86 -17.07 -14.84
CA GLY A 32 1.68 -16.13 -14.09
C GLY A 32 1.32 -16.09 -12.60
N GLU A 33 2.34 -15.96 -11.76
CA GLU A 33 2.25 -15.85 -10.31
C GLU A 33 2.35 -14.37 -9.89
N LEU A 34 1.69 -13.87 -8.85
CA LEU A 34 0.85 -14.48 -7.82
C LEU A 34 -0.62 -14.63 -8.30
N THR A 35 -1.19 -15.83 -8.31
CA THR A 35 -2.59 -16.00 -8.75
C THR A 35 -3.58 -15.52 -7.68
N PRO A 36 -4.55 -14.64 -8.01
CA PRO A 36 -5.60 -14.28 -7.07
C PRO A 36 -6.47 -15.52 -6.78
N ILE A 37 -6.68 -15.90 -5.52
CA ILE A 37 -7.55 -17.03 -5.18
C ILE A 37 -8.81 -16.50 -4.48
N PRO A 38 -10.01 -16.72 -5.05
CA PRO A 38 -10.32 -17.32 -6.35
C PRO A 38 -10.08 -16.36 -7.55
N ASN A 39 -9.78 -16.91 -8.74
CA ASN A 39 -9.55 -16.15 -9.99
C ASN A 39 -10.70 -16.34 -11.02
N PRO A 40 -11.93 -15.89 -10.74
CA PRO A 40 -13.05 -16.11 -11.66
C PRO A 40 -12.89 -15.37 -13.00
N SER A 41 -12.12 -14.28 -13.01
CA SER A 41 -11.83 -13.49 -14.21
C SER A 41 -10.71 -14.08 -15.07
N GLY A 42 -9.96 -15.05 -14.54
CA GLY A 42 -8.87 -15.73 -15.24
C GLY A 42 -7.68 -14.82 -15.57
N PHE A 43 -7.30 -13.90 -14.69
CA PHE A 43 -6.10 -13.09 -14.88
C PHE A 43 -4.83 -13.94 -14.79
N GLY A 44 -3.82 -13.61 -15.60
CA GLY A 44 -2.54 -14.32 -15.63
C GLY A 44 -2.61 -15.78 -16.10
N LEU A 45 -3.73 -16.26 -16.64
CA LEU A 45 -3.82 -17.63 -17.16
C LEU A 45 -3.01 -17.80 -18.45
N GLY A 46 -2.36 -18.94 -18.58
CA GLY A 46 -1.65 -19.37 -19.77
C GLY A 46 -2.56 -19.55 -20.98
N GLY A 47 -2.04 -19.25 -22.15
CA GLY A 47 -2.69 -19.48 -23.42
C GLY A 47 -2.67 -20.96 -23.82
N GLN A 48 -3.76 -21.42 -24.44
CA GLN A 48 -3.83 -22.78 -24.97
C GLN A 48 -2.86 -22.96 -26.15
N GLY A 49 -2.23 -24.13 -26.24
CA GLY A 49 -1.40 -24.49 -27.40
C GLY A 49 -2.25 -24.93 -28.59
N ALA A 50 -1.73 -24.74 -29.81
CA ALA A 50 -2.46 -25.09 -31.03
C ALA A 50 -2.66 -26.61 -31.15
N THR A 51 -3.86 -27.03 -31.54
CA THR A 51 -4.22 -28.43 -31.78
C THR A 51 -4.39 -28.70 -33.28
N SER A 52 -4.99 -29.85 -33.63
CA SER A 52 -5.32 -30.14 -35.03
C SER A 52 -6.47 -29.27 -35.57
N THR A 53 -7.31 -28.74 -34.66
CA THR A 53 -8.55 -28.02 -34.92
C THR A 53 -8.51 -26.56 -34.47
N ASP A 54 -7.67 -26.24 -33.49
CA ASP A 54 -7.65 -24.93 -32.83
C ASP A 54 -6.28 -24.27 -32.94
N ASP A 55 -6.28 -22.95 -33.11
CA ASP A 55 -5.07 -22.13 -33.06
C ASP A 55 -4.59 -21.96 -31.62
N CYS A 56 -3.35 -21.51 -31.45
CA CYS A 56 -2.88 -21.13 -30.12
C CYS A 56 -3.66 -19.92 -29.60
N LEU A 57 -3.69 -19.76 -28.28
CA LEU A 57 -4.20 -18.55 -27.63
C LEU A 57 -3.07 -17.78 -26.95
N ASN A 58 -3.24 -16.47 -26.89
CA ASN A 58 -2.38 -15.60 -26.12
C ASN A 58 -2.56 -15.86 -24.62
N GLY A 59 -1.49 -15.66 -23.86
CA GLY A 59 -1.56 -15.60 -22.41
C GLY A 59 -2.37 -14.38 -21.96
N ARG A 60 -3.06 -14.50 -20.83
CA ARG A 60 -3.87 -13.42 -20.27
C ARG A 60 -3.03 -12.47 -19.43
N THR A 61 -3.40 -11.20 -19.46
CA THR A 61 -2.78 -10.16 -18.61
C THR A 61 -2.98 -10.47 -17.12
N GLY A 62 -1.99 -10.19 -16.30
CA GLY A 62 -2.06 -10.31 -14.84
C GLY A 62 -2.97 -9.25 -14.21
N ALA A 63 -3.55 -9.55 -13.05
CA ALA A 63 -4.35 -8.61 -12.28
C ALA A 63 -3.46 -7.53 -11.62
N ASN A 64 -3.97 -6.29 -11.57
CA ASN A 64 -3.32 -5.23 -10.80
C ASN A 64 -3.38 -5.55 -9.30
N GLY A 65 -2.32 -5.19 -8.58
CA GLY A 65 -2.29 -5.26 -7.13
C GLY A 65 -3.23 -4.20 -6.53
N PRO A 66 -3.96 -4.51 -5.44
CA PRO A 66 -4.77 -3.52 -4.75
C PRO A 66 -3.91 -2.44 -4.08
N ASP A 67 -4.45 -1.23 -4.05
CA ASP A 67 -3.85 -0.08 -3.36
C ASP A 67 -3.91 -0.27 -1.83
N GLY A 68 -2.91 0.29 -1.14
CA GLY A 68 -2.81 0.27 0.30
C GLY A 68 -3.84 1.17 0.98
N ALA A 69 -4.32 0.75 2.15
CA ALA A 69 -5.28 1.53 2.94
C ALA A 69 -4.66 2.86 3.40
N HIS A 70 -5.46 3.93 3.41
CA HIS A 70 -5.00 5.22 3.91
C HIS A 70 -4.97 5.24 5.44
N GLY A 71 -3.96 5.91 5.99
CA GLY A 71 -3.81 6.16 7.42
C GLY A 71 -4.89 7.12 7.94
N LEU A 72 -5.38 6.83 9.14
CA LEU A 72 -6.35 7.68 9.83
C LEU A 72 -5.65 8.86 10.50
N GLY A 73 -6.31 10.01 10.53
CA GLY A 73 -5.88 11.13 11.34
C GLY A 73 -5.96 10.81 12.83
N ALA A 74 -5.06 11.39 13.60
CA ALA A 74 -5.00 11.22 15.04
C ALA A 74 -6.20 11.87 15.74
N ARG A 75 -6.74 11.20 16.77
CA ARG A 75 -7.90 11.68 17.53
C ARG A 75 -7.70 11.58 19.04
N GLY A 76 -8.40 12.44 19.79
CA GLY A 76 -8.45 12.39 21.25
C GLY A 76 -7.70 13.52 21.95
N LEU A 77 -7.26 13.27 23.18
CA LEU A 77 -6.61 14.25 24.08
C LEU A 77 -5.14 13.96 24.38
N GLY A 78 -4.62 12.83 23.89
CA GLY A 78 -3.33 12.29 24.33
C GLY A 78 -3.40 11.65 25.72
N ALA A 79 -2.25 11.20 26.21
CA ALA A 79 -2.10 10.59 27.52
C ALA A 79 -0.83 11.09 28.22
N PHE A 80 -0.74 10.89 29.53
CA PHE A 80 0.49 11.12 30.27
C PHE A 80 1.18 9.79 30.53
N GLY A 81 2.47 9.70 30.23
CA GLY A 81 3.26 8.53 30.61
C GLY A 81 3.56 8.50 32.12
N PRO A 82 4.12 7.39 32.64
CA PRO A 82 4.36 7.20 34.08
C PRO A 82 5.29 8.23 34.74
N ARG A 83 6.05 8.97 33.93
CA ARG A 83 6.98 10.04 34.34
C ARG A 83 6.41 11.45 34.13
N GLY A 84 5.12 11.58 33.81
CA GLY A 84 4.44 12.85 33.59
C GLY A 84 4.73 13.54 32.27
N HIS A 85 5.30 12.83 31.29
CA HIS A 85 5.47 13.35 29.93
C HIS A 85 4.18 13.21 29.13
N TYR A 86 3.81 14.26 28.41
CA TYR A 86 2.69 14.22 27.48
C TYR A 86 3.04 13.36 26.26
N LEU A 87 2.13 12.47 25.90
CA LEU A 87 2.16 11.62 24.72
C LEU A 87 0.94 11.97 23.87
N GLY A 88 1.16 12.71 22.78
CA GLY A 88 0.10 12.98 21.81
C GLY A 88 -0.14 11.78 20.90
N VAL A 89 -1.24 11.85 20.15
CA VAL A 89 -1.62 10.77 19.21
C VAL A 89 -1.03 11.10 17.84
N ASN A 90 -0.21 10.20 17.30
CA ASN A 90 0.31 10.32 15.94
C ASN A 90 -0.77 9.93 14.93
N GLY A 91 -0.67 10.48 13.72
CA GLY A 91 -1.46 9.98 12.60
C GLY A 91 -1.09 8.52 12.30
N GLY A 92 -2.05 7.76 11.80
CA GLY A 92 -1.80 6.41 11.31
C GLY A 92 -0.97 6.42 10.03
N ASP A 93 -0.07 5.45 9.91
CA ASP A 93 0.64 5.21 8.65
C ASP A 93 -0.33 4.71 7.57
N GLY A 94 -0.06 5.05 6.32
CA GLY A 94 -0.67 4.37 5.18
C GLY A 94 -0.14 2.95 5.05
N GLY A 95 -1.00 2.02 4.63
CA GLY A 95 -0.59 0.66 4.30
C GLY A 95 0.15 0.59 2.97
N ASP A 96 0.97 -0.45 2.80
CA ASP A 96 1.64 -0.71 1.53
C ASP A 96 0.65 -1.24 0.48
N GLY A 97 0.87 -0.88 -0.78
CA GLY A 97 0.19 -1.49 -1.92
C GLY A 97 0.70 -2.91 -2.13
N LEU A 98 -0.16 -3.78 -2.68
CA LEU A 98 0.25 -5.15 -2.98
C LEU A 98 0.89 -5.26 -4.38
N PRO A 99 1.77 -6.24 -4.61
CA PRO A 99 2.29 -6.54 -5.93
C PRO A 99 1.19 -6.89 -6.95
N GLY A 100 1.43 -6.57 -8.22
CA GLY A 100 0.63 -7.08 -9.32
C GLY A 100 0.94 -8.54 -9.63
N GLN A 101 0.00 -9.24 -10.27
CA GLN A 101 0.19 -10.62 -10.73
C GLN A 101 0.99 -10.68 -12.04
N GLY A 102 1.71 -11.78 -12.29
CA GLY A 102 2.37 -12.05 -13.56
C GLY A 102 1.39 -12.40 -14.68
N GLY A 103 1.71 -12.01 -15.91
CA GLY A 103 0.93 -12.40 -17.09
C GLY A 103 1.14 -13.89 -17.42
N GLY A 104 0.16 -14.50 -18.06
CA GLY A 104 0.28 -15.89 -18.53
C GLY A 104 1.18 -16.00 -19.76
N GLY A 105 1.81 -17.15 -19.96
CA GLY A 105 2.55 -17.45 -21.18
C GLY A 105 1.62 -17.73 -22.37
N GLY A 106 2.02 -17.40 -23.58
CA GLY A 106 1.29 -17.75 -24.80
C GLY A 106 1.44 -19.23 -25.15
N GLY A 107 0.47 -19.79 -25.85
CA GLY A 107 0.54 -21.17 -26.34
C GLY A 107 1.53 -21.33 -27.50
N GLY A 108 2.17 -22.50 -27.55
CA GLY A 108 2.97 -22.91 -28.71
C GLY A 108 2.10 -23.27 -29.91
N THR A 109 2.72 -23.36 -31.09
CA THR A 109 2.06 -23.81 -32.33
C THR A 109 2.57 -25.17 -32.77
N ARG A 110 1.85 -25.79 -33.71
CA ARG A 110 2.29 -26.99 -34.44
C ARG A 110 3.17 -26.62 -35.64
N ALA A 111 3.87 -27.60 -36.20
CA ALA A 111 4.66 -27.40 -37.41
C ALA A 111 3.77 -27.01 -38.62
N GLY A 112 4.38 -26.35 -39.59
CA GLY A 112 3.75 -25.95 -40.83
C GLY A 112 3.39 -27.12 -41.74
N ALA A 113 2.52 -26.86 -42.71
CA ALA A 113 2.30 -27.81 -43.80
C ALA A 113 3.64 -28.12 -44.51
N MET A 114 3.86 -29.39 -44.88
CA MET A 114 5.08 -29.78 -45.59
C MET A 114 5.23 -28.98 -46.89
N PHE A 115 6.13 -28.01 -46.92
CA PHE A 115 6.61 -27.46 -48.17
C PHE A 115 7.80 -28.31 -48.65
N CYS A 116 7.64 -28.95 -49.81
CA CYS A 116 8.69 -29.66 -50.56
C CYS A 116 9.24 -30.95 -49.93
N GLY A 117 8.39 -31.85 -49.41
CA GLY A 117 8.75 -33.27 -49.22
C GLY A 117 9.87 -33.59 -48.22
N THR A 118 10.33 -32.61 -47.43
CA THR A 118 11.30 -32.84 -46.36
C THR A 118 10.58 -33.33 -45.10
N PRO A 119 11.13 -34.31 -44.36
CA PRO A 119 10.47 -34.83 -43.16
C PRO A 119 10.25 -33.73 -42.13
N ARG A 120 9.15 -33.82 -41.36
CA ARG A 120 8.78 -32.93 -40.26
C ARG A 120 9.86 -32.91 -39.17
N LYS A 121 10.99 -32.25 -39.41
CA LYS A 121 12.12 -32.16 -38.48
C LYS A 121 12.18 -30.84 -37.73
N ALA A 122 11.36 -29.86 -38.11
CA ALA A 122 11.20 -28.60 -37.39
C ALA A 122 9.86 -28.60 -36.65
N GLY A 123 9.89 -28.38 -35.33
CA GLY A 123 8.69 -28.16 -34.52
C GLY A 123 8.03 -26.81 -34.84
N GLY A 124 6.81 -26.59 -34.34
CA GLY A 124 6.15 -25.29 -34.44
C GLY A 124 6.82 -24.22 -33.60
N ALA A 125 6.39 -22.97 -33.79
CA ALA A 125 6.88 -21.84 -33.02
C ALA A 125 6.44 -21.91 -31.54
N GLY A 126 7.38 -21.65 -30.62
CA GLY A 126 7.07 -21.55 -29.19
C GLY A 126 6.27 -20.30 -28.85
N GLY A 127 5.46 -20.36 -27.81
CA GLY A 127 4.72 -19.22 -27.28
C GLY A 127 5.61 -18.24 -26.52
N GLY A 128 5.16 -16.99 -26.43
CA GLY A 128 5.83 -15.93 -25.71
C GLY A 128 5.71 -16.10 -24.20
N SER A 129 6.74 -15.73 -23.44
CA SER A 129 6.65 -15.68 -21.98
C SER A 129 5.75 -14.54 -21.52
N GLY A 130 5.00 -14.75 -20.44
CA GLY A 130 4.28 -13.68 -19.75
C GLY A 130 5.22 -12.68 -19.08
N GLY A 131 4.73 -11.46 -18.88
CA GLY A 131 5.42 -10.40 -18.16
C GLY A 131 5.31 -10.55 -16.64
N SER A 132 6.30 -10.07 -15.88
CA SER A 132 6.24 -10.00 -14.42
C SER A 132 5.25 -8.92 -13.96
N GLY A 133 4.61 -9.09 -12.81
CA GLY A 133 3.85 -8.01 -12.17
C GLY A 133 4.74 -6.89 -11.64
N GLY A 134 4.14 -5.71 -11.43
CA GLY A 134 4.82 -4.56 -10.82
C GLY A 134 4.82 -4.63 -9.29
N CYS A 135 5.85 -4.07 -8.65
CA CYS A 135 5.93 -4.00 -7.20
C CYS A 135 4.89 -3.06 -6.59
N GLY A 136 4.37 -3.41 -5.42
CA GLY A 136 3.54 -2.51 -4.62
C GLY A 136 4.33 -1.28 -4.17
N GLY A 137 3.66 -0.13 -4.08
CA GLY A 137 4.23 1.11 -3.55
C GLY A 137 4.10 1.17 -2.03
N ARG A 138 5.10 1.74 -1.35
CA ARG A 138 5.06 1.94 0.11
C ARG A 138 4.03 2.98 0.55
N GLY A 139 3.45 2.74 1.73
CA GLY A 139 2.60 3.69 2.42
C GLY A 139 3.34 4.93 2.88
N GLY A 140 2.62 6.06 2.94
CA GLY A 140 3.12 7.31 3.52
C GLY A 140 3.05 7.28 5.05
N HIS A 141 4.08 7.83 5.71
CA HIS A 141 4.11 7.89 7.16
C HIS A 141 3.05 8.83 7.75
N GLY A 142 2.51 8.48 8.91
CA GLY A 142 1.64 9.34 9.68
C GLY A 142 2.36 10.58 10.20
N GLY A 143 1.63 11.69 10.31
CA GLY A 143 2.13 12.92 10.89
C GLY A 143 2.33 12.80 12.40
N GLY A 144 3.43 13.34 12.91
CA GLY A 144 3.69 13.41 14.36
C GLY A 144 2.71 14.33 15.07
N HIS A 145 2.41 14.05 16.34
CA HIS A 145 1.57 14.95 17.15
C HIS A 145 2.26 16.29 17.44
N GLY A 146 1.44 17.32 17.61
CA GLY A 146 1.86 18.64 18.08
C GLY A 146 2.19 18.62 19.58
N GLY A 147 3.13 19.48 19.98
CA GLY A 147 3.54 19.60 21.38
C GLY A 147 2.44 20.18 22.27
N ALA A 148 2.21 19.59 23.44
CA ALA A 148 1.30 20.16 24.42
C ALA A 148 1.91 21.40 25.09
N SER A 149 1.07 22.42 25.31
CA SER A 149 1.40 23.51 26.22
C SER A 149 0.64 23.32 27.51
N ILE A 150 1.36 23.02 28.60
CA ILE A 150 0.75 22.74 29.89
C ILE A 150 1.36 23.65 30.95
N GLY A 151 0.51 24.35 31.71
CA GLY A 151 0.94 25.27 32.77
C GLY A 151 1.41 24.55 34.03
N LEU A 152 0.64 23.57 34.50
CA LEU A 152 0.95 22.74 35.67
C LEU A 152 0.48 21.31 35.47
N VAL A 153 1.33 20.33 35.83
CA VAL A 153 0.98 18.91 35.87
C VAL A 153 1.03 18.42 37.31
N ILE A 154 -0.09 17.90 37.81
CA ILE A 154 -0.23 17.31 39.14
C ILE A 154 -0.25 15.79 38.99
N LEU A 155 0.80 15.12 39.48
CA LEU A 155 0.96 13.67 39.41
C LEU A 155 0.74 13.06 40.80
N ASN A 156 -0.37 12.33 41.00
CA ASN A 156 -0.65 11.59 42.25
C ASN A 156 -0.45 12.41 43.55
N ALA A 157 -0.72 13.72 43.49
CA ALA A 157 -0.51 14.65 44.59
C ALA A 157 -1.75 15.51 44.84
N ARG A 158 -1.86 16.04 46.06
CA ARG A 158 -2.84 17.07 46.40
C ARG A 158 -2.14 18.41 46.40
N VAL A 159 -2.63 19.33 45.57
CA VAL A 159 -2.09 20.68 45.44
C VAL A 159 -3.22 21.67 45.70
N GLU A 160 -2.92 22.68 46.49
CA GLU A 160 -3.80 23.82 46.72
C GLU A 160 -3.16 25.06 46.07
N LEU A 161 -3.95 25.76 45.25
CA LEU A 161 -3.52 26.96 44.55
C LEU A 161 -4.15 28.17 45.23
N HIS A 162 -3.31 29.06 45.77
CA HIS A 162 -3.73 30.27 46.50
C HIS A 162 -3.13 31.51 45.83
N GLY A 163 -3.97 32.35 45.22
CA GLY A 163 -3.53 33.61 44.59
C GLY A 163 -2.57 33.43 43.40
N THR A 164 -2.61 32.30 42.70
CA THR A 164 -1.68 31.97 41.60
C THR A 164 -2.32 32.16 40.23
N GLY A 165 -1.59 32.74 39.28
CA GLY A 165 -1.97 32.75 37.85
C GLY A 165 -1.24 31.65 37.08
N ILE A 166 -1.98 30.76 36.42
CA ILE A 166 -1.43 29.71 35.57
C ILE A 166 -2.00 29.87 34.16
N THR A 167 -1.12 30.19 33.23
CA THR A 167 -1.44 30.38 31.82
C THR A 167 -0.69 29.36 30.97
N ALA A 168 -1.44 28.61 30.17
CA ALA A 168 -0.86 27.79 29.10
C ALA A 168 -0.78 28.61 27.80
N ALA A 169 0.27 28.39 27.03
CA ALA A 169 0.40 28.99 25.71
C ALA A 169 -0.39 28.18 24.68
N ARG A 170 -0.34 28.60 23.41
CA ARG A 170 -0.93 27.82 22.32
C ARG A 170 -0.21 26.47 22.17
N GLY A 171 -0.97 25.39 22.00
CA GLY A 171 -0.42 24.08 21.68
C GLY A 171 0.19 24.03 20.28
N GLY A 172 1.19 23.18 20.07
CA GLY A 172 1.86 23.02 18.79
C GLY A 172 0.96 22.37 17.74
N ASP A 173 1.15 22.71 16.47
CA ASP A 173 0.38 22.11 15.39
C ASP A 173 0.83 20.67 15.13
N GLY A 174 -0.12 19.81 14.75
CA GLY A 174 0.14 18.44 14.34
C GLY A 174 0.85 18.39 12.98
N GLY A 175 1.76 17.44 12.84
CA GLY A 175 2.47 17.19 11.59
C GLY A 175 1.54 16.67 10.49
N HIS A 176 1.83 17.04 9.25
CA HIS A 176 1.12 16.52 8.09
C HIS A 176 1.49 15.06 7.82
N GLY A 177 0.52 14.28 7.34
CA GLY A 177 0.78 12.93 6.83
C GLY A 177 1.65 12.96 5.58
N GLY A 178 2.39 11.89 5.35
CA GLY A 178 3.24 11.68 4.18
C GLY A 178 2.47 11.16 2.96
N VAL A 179 2.96 11.53 1.77
CA VAL A 179 2.42 11.03 0.50
C VAL A 179 2.84 9.57 0.29
N PHE A 180 1.98 8.79 -0.36
CA PHE A 180 2.29 7.40 -0.72
C PHE A 180 3.30 7.30 -1.87
N GLN A 181 3.88 6.12 -2.04
CA GLN A 181 4.66 5.77 -3.22
C GLN A 181 3.78 5.09 -4.27
N ILE A 182 3.89 5.55 -5.52
CA ILE A 182 3.18 4.95 -6.68
C ILE A 182 3.70 3.53 -6.91
N GLY A 183 2.79 2.59 -7.18
CA GLY A 183 3.12 1.21 -7.52
C GLY A 183 3.87 1.09 -8.85
N GLY A 184 4.74 0.08 -8.94
CA GLY A 184 5.57 -0.21 -10.10
C GLY A 184 4.77 -0.57 -11.34
N ALA A 185 5.33 -0.19 -12.50
CA ALA A 185 4.78 -0.57 -13.80
C ALA A 185 4.86 -2.10 -14.02
N PRO A 186 3.93 -2.69 -14.77
CA PRO A 186 4.00 -4.11 -15.12
C PRO A 186 5.13 -4.39 -16.11
N GLY A 187 5.62 -5.62 -16.08
CA GLY A 187 6.48 -6.18 -17.11
C GLY A 187 5.67 -6.55 -18.35
N LEU A 188 6.23 -6.25 -19.53
CA LEU A 188 5.61 -6.62 -20.81
C LEU A 188 5.82 -8.11 -21.11
N GLY A 189 4.77 -8.74 -21.64
CA GLY A 189 4.82 -10.08 -22.22
C GLY A 189 5.69 -10.11 -23.48
N ALA A 190 6.29 -11.27 -23.75
CA ALA A 190 7.08 -11.48 -24.95
C ALA A 190 6.19 -11.87 -26.14
N PRO A 191 6.55 -11.45 -27.37
CA PRO A 191 5.92 -12.00 -28.56
C PRO A 191 6.21 -13.49 -28.68
N GLY A 192 5.31 -14.23 -29.34
CA GLY A 192 5.56 -15.62 -29.68
C GLY A 192 6.66 -15.77 -30.74
N GLY A 193 7.19 -16.98 -30.84
CA GLY A 193 8.25 -17.33 -31.79
C GLY A 193 7.81 -17.16 -33.24
N GLN A 194 8.77 -16.92 -34.13
CA GLN A 194 8.50 -16.85 -35.56
C GLN A 194 8.16 -18.23 -36.11
N GLY A 195 7.14 -18.27 -36.98
CA GLY A 195 6.84 -19.45 -37.77
C GLY A 195 7.95 -19.74 -38.79
N PHE A 196 8.21 -21.01 -39.03
CA PHE A 196 9.11 -21.52 -40.06
C PHE A 196 8.40 -22.57 -40.94
N GLY A 197 8.65 -22.54 -42.25
CA GLY A 197 8.14 -23.57 -43.18
C GLY A 197 6.61 -23.69 -43.22
N GLY A 198 5.89 -22.57 -43.11
CA GLY A 198 4.42 -22.55 -43.12
C GLY A 198 3.75 -22.83 -41.77
N SER A 199 4.51 -22.87 -40.67
CA SER A 199 3.91 -22.87 -39.33
C SER A 199 3.37 -21.48 -38.98
N PRO A 200 2.26 -21.39 -38.24
CA PRO A 200 1.79 -20.12 -37.70
C PRO A 200 2.78 -19.58 -36.66
N PHE A 201 2.68 -18.28 -36.39
CA PHE A 201 3.44 -17.62 -35.32
C PHE A 201 2.99 -18.15 -33.95
N GLY A 202 3.93 -18.25 -33.02
CA GLY A 202 3.60 -18.51 -31.62
C GLY A 202 2.69 -17.42 -31.06
N CYS A 203 1.87 -17.76 -30.07
CA CYS A 203 1.03 -16.78 -29.42
C CYS A 203 1.81 -15.96 -28.38
N SER A 204 1.42 -14.71 -28.21
CA SER A 204 2.03 -13.77 -27.28
C SER A 204 1.79 -14.18 -25.83
N GLY A 205 2.76 -13.92 -24.96
CA GLY A 205 2.50 -13.88 -23.52
C GLY A 205 1.68 -12.64 -23.15
N GLY A 206 0.93 -12.73 -22.06
CA GLY A 206 0.22 -11.60 -21.47
C GLY A 206 1.16 -10.72 -20.66
N ASP A 207 0.85 -9.43 -20.56
CA ASP A 207 1.56 -8.50 -19.67
C ASP A 207 1.28 -8.83 -18.19
N GLY A 208 2.19 -8.44 -17.31
CA GLY A 208 1.90 -8.44 -15.87
C GLY A 208 0.87 -7.39 -15.49
N GLY A 209 0.38 -7.47 -14.25
CA GLY A 209 -0.43 -6.45 -13.62
C GLY A 209 0.42 -5.37 -12.97
N LYS A 210 -0.10 -4.14 -12.92
CA LYS A 210 0.54 -3.03 -12.21
C LYS A 210 0.53 -3.30 -10.70
N GLY A 211 1.59 -2.92 -10.00
CA GLY A 211 1.57 -2.92 -8.53
C GLY A 211 0.60 -1.86 -7.99
N GLY A 212 -0.03 -2.17 -6.86
CA GLY A 212 -0.89 -1.23 -6.14
C GLY A 212 -0.08 -0.05 -5.60
N ASN A 213 -0.71 1.12 -5.54
CA ASN A 213 -0.15 2.29 -4.88
C ASN A 213 -0.15 2.09 -3.36
N GLY A 214 0.79 2.72 -2.65
CA GLY A 214 0.68 2.81 -1.20
C GLY A 214 -0.50 3.68 -0.75
N GLY A 215 -0.85 3.57 0.53
CA GLY A 215 -1.81 4.46 1.18
C GLY A 215 -1.16 5.75 1.65
N HIS A 216 -1.91 6.86 1.64
CA HIS A 216 -1.50 8.13 2.25
C HIS A 216 -1.41 8.02 3.78
N GLY A 217 -0.47 8.72 4.40
CA GLY A 217 -0.42 8.87 5.86
C GLY A 217 -1.49 9.82 6.39
N GLY A 218 -2.00 9.53 7.59
CA GLY A 218 -2.91 10.39 8.34
C GLY A 218 -2.17 11.54 9.02
N GLY A 219 -2.86 12.65 9.28
CA GLY A 219 -2.32 13.81 9.98
C GLY A 219 -2.24 13.60 11.49
N GLY A 220 -1.23 14.20 12.11
CA GLY A 220 -1.01 14.15 13.55
C GLY A 220 -1.96 15.05 14.33
N GLN A 221 -2.15 14.76 15.61
CA GLN A 221 -3.04 15.52 16.47
C GLN A 221 -2.46 16.91 16.75
N GLY A 222 -3.30 17.94 16.82
CA GLY A 222 -2.90 19.23 17.38
C GLY A 222 -2.60 19.11 18.87
N GLY A 223 -1.53 19.76 19.33
CA GLY A 223 -1.14 19.79 20.73
C GLY A 223 -2.19 20.52 21.58
N PRO A 224 -2.57 19.99 22.75
CA PRO A 224 -3.53 20.65 23.63
C PRO A 224 -2.89 21.84 24.33
N SER A 225 -3.72 22.77 24.76
CA SER A 225 -3.37 23.84 25.69
C SER A 225 -4.12 23.60 27.00
N ILE A 226 -3.40 23.29 28.08
CA ILE A 226 -3.98 22.90 29.35
C ILE A 226 -3.40 23.73 30.49
N ALA A 227 -4.20 24.52 31.20
CA ALA A 227 -3.66 25.29 32.32
C ALA A 227 -3.24 24.35 33.47
N VAL A 228 -4.11 23.41 33.87
CA VAL A 228 -3.80 22.40 34.89
C VAL A 228 -4.20 20.99 34.42
N ALA A 229 -3.23 20.09 34.35
CA ALA A 229 -3.45 18.66 34.07
C ALA A 229 -3.30 17.84 35.36
N VAL A 230 -4.30 17.03 35.68
CA VAL A 230 -4.33 16.17 36.88
C VAL A 230 -4.26 14.71 36.43
N VAL A 231 -3.25 13.97 36.85
CA VAL A 231 -3.04 12.56 36.49
C VAL A 231 -3.16 11.71 37.76
N GLY A 232 -4.14 10.81 37.79
CA GLY A 232 -4.33 9.85 38.89
C GLY A 232 -4.67 10.45 40.27
N ALA A 233 -4.96 11.75 40.35
CA ALA A 233 -5.22 12.47 41.59
C ALA A 233 -6.59 13.15 41.63
N SER A 234 -6.98 13.61 42.83
CA SER A 234 -8.13 14.50 43.01
C SER A 234 -7.85 15.88 42.44
N LEU A 235 -8.86 16.53 41.87
CA LEU A 235 -8.77 17.93 41.39
C LEU A 235 -8.20 18.85 42.48
N PRO A 236 -7.36 19.83 42.12
CA PRO A 236 -6.77 20.76 43.09
C PRO A 236 -7.84 21.67 43.69
N VAL A 237 -7.59 22.11 44.92
CA VAL A 237 -8.39 23.19 45.53
C VAL A 237 -7.87 24.51 44.98
N VAL A 238 -8.75 25.29 44.39
CA VAL A 238 -8.43 26.56 43.70
C VAL A 238 -9.05 27.71 44.50
N MET A 239 -8.22 28.54 45.12
CA MET A 239 -8.62 29.72 45.88
C MET A 239 -7.96 30.97 45.28
N GLU A 240 -8.76 31.88 44.73
CA GLU A 240 -8.29 33.14 44.10
C GLU A 240 -7.26 32.94 42.98
N ALA A 241 -7.25 31.79 42.32
CA ALA A 241 -6.31 31.49 41.25
C ALA A 241 -6.94 31.66 39.85
N GLU A 242 -6.19 32.24 38.93
CA GLU A 242 -6.58 32.43 37.54
C GLU A 242 -5.98 31.32 36.68
N LEU A 243 -6.83 30.46 36.12
CA LEU A 243 -6.43 29.38 35.22
C LEU A 243 -6.88 29.75 33.82
N LYS A 244 -5.94 29.78 32.87
CA LYS A 244 -6.26 30.17 31.50
C LYS A 244 -5.50 29.32 30.50
N ALA A 245 -6.22 28.48 29.78
CA ALA A 245 -5.73 27.83 28.60
C ALA A 245 -5.53 28.84 27.46
N GLY A 246 -4.49 28.61 26.67
CA GLY A 246 -4.33 29.22 25.35
C GLY A 246 -5.25 28.53 24.33
N THR A 247 -4.92 28.62 23.05
CA THR A 247 -5.63 27.86 22.00
C THR A 247 -4.96 26.52 21.76
N GLY A 248 -5.74 25.50 21.38
CA GLY A 248 -5.15 24.26 20.88
C GLY A 248 -4.42 24.46 19.55
N GLY A 249 -3.42 23.62 19.30
CA GLY A 249 -2.77 23.54 18.00
C GLY A 249 -3.72 22.99 16.95
N LYS A 250 -3.49 23.30 15.67
CA LYS A 250 -4.24 22.72 14.58
C LYS A 250 -3.84 21.27 14.36
N GLY A 251 -4.82 20.43 14.04
CA GLY A 251 -4.57 19.08 13.58
C GLY A 251 -3.82 19.10 12.25
N GLY A 252 -2.90 18.16 12.08
CA GLY A 252 -2.20 17.96 10.83
C GLY A 252 -3.17 17.52 9.73
N LEU A 253 -3.02 18.06 8.54
CA LEU A 253 -3.69 17.53 7.34
C LEU A 253 -3.18 16.11 7.02
N GLY A 254 -4.09 15.21 6.63
CA GLY A 254 -3.70 13.98 5.96
C GLY A 254 -3.17 14.26 4.56
N ALA A 255 -2.33 13.38 4.02
CA ALA A 255 -1.76 13.59 2.68
C ALA A 255 -2.81 13.46 1.56
N ASN A 256 -4.01 12.96 1.86
CA ASN A 256 -5.16 13.01 0.97
C ASN A 256 -6.38 13.64 1.68
N PRO A 257 -6.75 14.89 1.32
CA PRO A 257 -7.86 15.58 1.94
C PRO A 257 -9.24 15.03 1.52
N SER A 258 -9.31 14.21 0.47
CA SER A 258 -10.56 13.58 0.02
C SER A 258 -10.96 12.39 0.90
N VAL A 259 -10.04 11.89 1.73
CA VAL A 259 -10.28 10.77 2.64
C VAL A 259 -10.85 11.31 3.94
N ALA A 260 -12.12 10.99 4.21
CA ALA A 260 -12.77 11.42 5.44
C ALA A 260 -12.02 10.91 6.67
N GLY A 261 -11.68 11.83 7.58
CA GLY A 261 -10.94 11.50 8.80
C GLY A 261 -9.44 11.26 8.61
N SER A 262 -8.85 11.67 7.48
CA SER A 262 -7.39 11.64 7.29
C SER A 262 -6.67 12.78 8.02
N ALA A 263 -7.35 13.89 8.29
CA ALA A 263 -6.82 14.97 9.12
C ALA A 263 -6.90 14.62 10.61
N GLY A 264 -5.87 15.00 11.36
CA GLY A 264 -5.88 14.90 12.81
C GLY A 264 -6.83 15.93 13.42
N ASP A 265 -7.30 15.64 14.62
CA ASP A 265 -8.12 16.56 15.40
C ASP A 265 -7.29 17.77 15.86
N ASP A 266 -7.93 18.93 15.92
CA ASP A 266 -7.38 20.11 16.59
C ASP A 266 -7.17 19.81 18.08
N GLY A 267 -6.11 20.38 18.64
CA GLY A 267 -5.85 20.35 20.07
C GLY A 267 -6.97 21.05 20.83
N LEU A 268 -7.24 20.57 22.04
CA LEU A 268 -8.22 21.18 22.92
C LEU A 268 -7.58 22.24 23.81
N ALA A 269 -8.37 23.28 24.12
CA ALA A 269 -8.04 24.30 25.10
C ALA A 269 -8.86 24.03 26.37
N ILE A 270 -8.21 23.67 27.47
CA ILE A 270 -8.89 23.24 28.70
C ILE A 270 -8.20 23.84 29.94
N ASP A 271 -8.95 24.54 30.79
CA ASP A 271 -8.35 25.12 32.00
C ASP A 271 -7.98 24.05 33.03
N VAL A 272 -8.81 23.03 33.21
CA VAL A 272 -8.53 21.88 34.09
C VAL A 272 -8.92 20.57 33.41
N ALA A 273 -7.95 19.68 33.22
CA ALA A 273 -8.17 18.38 32.59
C ALA A 273 -7.72 17.23 33.50
N GLY A 274 -8.60 16.25 33.71
CA GLY A 274 -8.28 15.00 34.40
C GLY A 274 -7.88 13.90 33.43
N PHE A 275 -6.78 13.21 33.72
CA PHE A 275 -6.28 12.09 32.95
C PHE A 275 -6.27 10.81 33.81
N PRO A 276 -6.72 9.67 33.26
CA PRO A 276 -6.58 8.38 33.92
C PRO A 276 -5.09 8.02 34.06
N GLN A 277 -4.78 7.20 35.07
CA GLN A 277 -3.45 6.65 35.29
C GLN A 277 -3.22 5.39 34.45
#